data_AF-A0A957AUQ7-F1
#
_entry.id   AF-A0A957AUQ7-F1
#
_cell.length_a   1.000
_cell.length_b   1.000
_cell.length_c   1.000
_cell.angle_alpha   90.00
_cell.angle_beta   90.00
_cell.angle_gamma   90.00
#
_symmetry.space_group_name_H-M   'P 1'
#
loop_
_entity.id
_entity.type
_entity.pdbx_description
1 polymer ?
#
loop_
_entity_poly.entity_id
_entity_poly.type
_entity_poly.pdbx_seq_one_letter_code
_entity_poly.pdbx_strand_id
1 'polypeptide(L)'
;YRVAPGEWLDVEKLAGEVGDQIALDDVLLVHNGEQAVVGQPIVEGAKVLATVRSQHKGRKVIVFKYRPKQRYRRKRGHRQQLTRLHIDAIELSDTGEKENGS
;
A
#
# COMPACT_ATOMS: atom_id res chain seq x y z
N TYR A 1 -1.83 -4.67 3.13
CA TYR A 1 -2.87 -3.75 3.66
C TYR A 1 -4.24 -4.25 3.21
N ARG A 2 -5.32 -3.92 3.94
CA ARG A 2 -6.70 -4.13 3.45
C ARG A 2 -7.22 -2.79 2.96
N VAL A 3 -7.87 -2.79 1.79
CA VAL A 3 -8.42 -1.59 1.18
C VAL A 3 -9.77 -1.90 0.53
N ALA A 4 -10.63 -0.89 0.47
CA ALA A 4 -11.82 -0.85 -0.38
C ALA A 4 -11.76 0.35 -1.35
N PRO A 5 -12.47 0.31 -2.49
CA PRO A 5 -12.60 1.46 -3.38
C PRO A 5 -13.13 2.70 -2.64
N GLY A 6 -12.53 3.86 -2.87
CA GLY A 6 -12.85 5.12 -2.21
C GLY A 6 -12.16 5.36 -0.87
N GLU A 7 -11.39 4.39 -0.36
CA GLU A 7 -10.61 4.56 0.87
C GLU A 7 -9.27 5.25 0.63
N TRP A 8 -8.72 5.79 1.72
CA TRP A 8 -7.41 6.41 1.76
C TRP A 8 -6.41 5.46 2.43
N LEU A 9 -5.25 5.29 1.82
CA LEU A 9 -4.18 4.45 2.35
C LEU A 9 -2.88 5.24 2.45
N ASP A 10 -2.29 5.27 3.64
CA ASP A 10 -0.93 5.81 3.83
C ASP A 10 0.08 4.66 3.72
N VAL A 11 0.98 4.76 2.75
CA VAL A 11 2.06 3.80 2.50
C VAL A 11 3.43 4.46 2.61
N GLU A 12 4.48 3.64 2.50
CA GLU A 12 5.85 4.11 2.38
C GLU A 12 6.02 5.08 1.20
N LYS A 13 7.15 5.79 1.18
CA LYS A 13 7.44 6.74 0.10
C LYS A 13 7.49 6.02 -1.24
N LEU A 14 6.65 6.46 -2.17
CA LEU A 14 6.62 6.01 -3.57
C LEU A 14 7.17 7.11 -4.48
N ALA A 15 7.71 6.70 -5.62
CA ALA A 15 8.05 7.63 -6.70
C ALA A 15 6.76 7.99 -7.47
N GLY A 16 6.62 9.25 -7.85
CA GLY A 16 5.42 9.80 -8.49
C GLY A 16 5.02 11.14 -7.90
N GLU A 17 4.38 11.99 -8.67
CA GLU A 17 3.85 13.29 -8.24
C GLU A 17 2.41 13.18 -7.73
N VAL A 18 1.92 14.27 -7.13
CA VAL A 18 0.50 14.32 -6.72
C VAL A 18 -0.37 14.37 -7.98
N GLY A 19 -1.30 13.42 -8.08
CA GLY A 19 -2.15 13.22 -9.25
C GLY A 19 -1.75 12.02 -10.10
N ASP A 20 -0.56 11.46 -9.90
CA ASP A 20 -0.13 10.27 -10.64
C ASP A 20 -0.94 9.05 -10.23
N GLN A 21 -1.26 8.22 -11.22
CA GLN A 21 -1.91 6.94 -11.03
C GLN A 21 -0.86 5.84 -10.88
N ILE A 22 -1.05 4.98 -9.89
CA ILE A 22 -0.18 3.84 -9.57
C ILE A 22 -1.04 2.58 -9.62
N ALA A 23 -0.56 1.57 -10.35
CA ALA A 23 -1.09 0.21 -10.31
C ALA A 23 -0.30 -0.60 -9.28
N LEU A 24 -1.02 -1.29 -8.40
CA LEU A 24 -0.45 -2.23 -7.43
C LEU A 24 -0.88 -3.64 -7.83
N ASP A 25 0.08 -4.41 -8.34
CA ASP A 25 -0.16 -5.75 -8.91
C ASP A 25 -0.03 -6.87 -7.85
N ASP A 26 0.60 -6.58 -6.71
CA ASP A 26 0.79 -7.54 -5.61
C ASP A 26 -0.48 -7.69 -4.76
N VAL A 27 -1.50 -8.31 -5.34
CA VAL A 27 -2.79 -8.56 -4.67
C VAL A 27 -2.85 -10.00 -4.18
N LEU A 28 -2.98 -10.19 -2.87
CA LEU A 28 -2.99 -11.53 -2.25
C LEU A 28 -4.40 -12.13 -2.12
N LEU A 29 -5.41 -11.26 -2.01
CA LEU A 29 -6.80 -11.67 -1.78
C LEU A 29 -7.74 -10.60 -2.34
N VAL A 30 -8.76 -11.04 -3.08
CA VAL A 30 -9.87 -10.19 -3.52
C VAL A 30 -11.17 -10.77 -2.99
N HIS A 31 -12.03 -9.93 -2.41
CA HIS A 31 -13.34 -10.33 -1.93
C HIS A 31 -14.41 -9.35 -2.41
N ASN A 32 -15.44 -9.87 -3.07
CA ASN A 32 -16.55 -9.09 -3.64
C ASN A 32 -17.86 -9.22 -2.81
N GLY A 33 -17.80 -9.72 -1.58
CA GLY A 33 -18.95 -9.91 -0.70
C GLY A 33 -19.55 -11.32 -0.77
N GLU A 34 -19.53 -11.96 -1.94
CA GLU A 34 -20.08 -13.31 -2.13
C GLU A 34 -18.98 -14.36 -2.27
N GLN A 35 -17.89 -14.01 -2.96
CA GLN A 35 -16.78 -14.90 -3.26
C GLN A 35 -15.47 -14.25 -2.80
N ALA A 36 -14.53 -15.08 -2.35
CA ALA A 36 -13.18 -14.68 -2.00
C ALA A 36 -12.19 -15.47 -2.86
N VAL A 37 -11.39 -14.77 -3.65
CA VAL A 37 -10.30 -15.35 -4.43
C VAL A 37 -9.01 -15.15 -3.63
N VAL A 38 -8.34 -16.26 -3.31
CA VAL A 38 -7.10 -16.27 -2.54
C VAL A 38 -5.96 -16.66 -3.46
N GLY A 39 -4.92 -15.83 -3.51
CA GLY A 39 -3.74 -16.04 -4.34
C GLY A 39 -2.80 -17.13 -3.81
N GLN A 40 -2.03 -17.73 -4.71
CA GLN A 40 -0.95 -18.66 -4.40
C GLN A 40 0.28 -18.35 -5.29
N PRO A 41 1.14 -17.36 -4.97
CA PRO A 41 1.15 -16.44 -3.83
C PRO A 41 0.37 -15.13 -4.03
N ILE A 42 0.09 -14.74 -5.28
CA ILE A 42 -0.75 -13.60 -5.67
C ILE A 42 -1.97 -14.07 -6.45
N VAL A 43 -2.99 -13.24 -6.55
CA VAL A 43 -4.15 -13.46 -7.43
C VAL A 43 -3.76 -12.96 -8.82
N GLU A 44 -3.58 -13.86 -9.77
CA GLU A 44 -3.23 -13.49 -11.15
C GLU A 44 -4.32 -12.62 -11.77
N GLY A 45 -3.93 -11.55 -12.46
CA GLY A 45 -4.86 -10.61 -13.08
C GLY A 45 -5.56 -9.65 -12.12
N ALA A 46 -5.27 -9.71 -10.81
CA ALA A 46 -5.77 -8.72 -9.87
C ALA A 46 -4.84 -7.50 -9.82
N LYS A 47 -5.42 -6.31 -9.87
CA LYS A 47 -4.67 -5.04 -9.71
C LYS A 47 -5.50 -4.02 -8.94
N VAL A 48 -4.82 -3.24 -8.12
CA VAL A 48 -5.42 -2.09 -7.42
C VAL A 48 -4.95 -0.82 -8.09
N LEU A 49 -5.88 -0.05 -8.64
CA LEU A 49 -5.61 1.27 -9.19
C LEU A 49 -5.78 2.31 -8.10
N ALA A 50 -4.75 3.10 -7.88
CA ALA A 50 -4.75 4.15 -6.87
C ALA A 50 -4.09 5.43 -7.39
N THR A 51 -4.61 6.58 -6.95
CA THR A 51 -4.07 7.89 -7.26
C THR A 51 -3.28 8.46 -6.09
N VAL A 52 -2.09 9.02 -6.36
CA VAL A 52 -1.30 9.73 -5.36
C VAL A 52 -1.97 11.04 -5.01
N ARG A 53 -2.38 11.20 -3.76
CA ARG A 53 -3.09 12.41 -3.31
C ARG A 53 -2.22 13.38 -2.56
N SER A 54 -1.25 12.88 -1.80
CA SER A 54 -0.26 13.74 -1.13
C SER A 54 0.99 12.96 -0.75
N GLN A 55 2.11 13.66 -0.70
CA GLN A 55 3.31 13.19 -0.02
C GLN A 55 3.53 14.05 1.22
N HIS A 56 3.57 13.43 2.40
CA HIS A 56 3.66 14.16 3.65
C HIS A 56 4.61 13.48 4.65
N LYS A 57 5.00 14.25 5.67
CA LYS A 57 5.79 13.74 6.78
C LYS A 57 4.85 13.28 7.88
N GLY A 58 4.98 12.02 8.29
CA GLY A 58 4.22 11.44 9.39
C GLY A 58 4.46 12.11 10.74
N ARG A 59 3.82 11.57 11.78
CA ARG A 59 3.98 12.05 13.15
C ARG A 59 5.44 11.93 13.58
N LYS A 60 5.90 12.90 14.38
CA LYS A 60 7.26 12.92 14.90
C LYS A 60 7.43 11.82 15.94
N VAL A 61 8.21 10.80 15.61
CA VAL A 61 8.64 9.79 16.58
C VAL A 61 9.91 10.31 17.26
N ILE A 62 9.94 10.29 18.58
CA ILE A 62 11.11 10.71 19.35
C ILE A 62 11.91 9.47 19.73
N VAL A 63 13.11 9.34 19.18
CA VAL A 63 14.06 8.30 19.58
C VAL A 63 14.94 8.88 20.69
N PHE A 64 14.74 8.37 21.91
CA PHE A 64 15.53 8.73 23.08
C PHE A 64 16.42 7.56 23.49
N LYS A 65 17.74 7.77 23.49
CA LYS A 65 18.72 6.81 23.97
C LYS A 65 19.35 7.35 25.25
N TYR A 66 19.34 6.55 26.31
CA TYR A 66 19.89 6.91 27.61
C TYR A 66 20.71 5.76 28.17
N ARG A 67 21.88 6.06 28.76
CA ARG A 67 22.68 5.10 29.53
C ARG A 67 22.97 5.69 30.91
N PRO A 68 22.49 5.08 32.01
CA PRO A 68 22.75 5.56 33.37
C PRO A 68 24.24 5.62 33.68
N LYS A 69 24.66 6.57 34.53
CA LYS A 69 26.04 6.73 35.05
C LYS A 69 27.16 6.96 34.02
N GLN A 70 26.86 6.86 32.72
CA GLN A 70 27.81 7.08 31.61
C GLN A 70 27.71 8.48 30.99
N ARG A 71 26.96 9.41 31.61
CA ARG A 71 26.66 10.77 31.06
C ARG A 71 26.16 10.76 29.61
N TYR A 72 25.52 9.67 29.17
CA TYR A 72 25.07 9.51 27.80
C TYR A 72 23.54 9.64 27.71
N ARG A 73 23.10 10.68 27.02
CA ARG A 73 21.71 10.87 26.57
C ARG A 73 21.70 11.46 25.17
N ARG A 74 20.90 10.90 24.28
CA ARG A 74 20.66 11.42 22.92
C ARG A 74 19.16 11.43 22.65
N LYS A 75 18.65 12.57 22.20
CA LYS A 75 17.25 12.75 21.77
C LYS A 75 17.24 13.16 20.31
N ARG A 76 16.71 12.32 19.42
CA ARG A 76 16.57 12.63 17.99
C ARG A 76 15.11 12.46 17.58
N GLY A 77 14.60 13.38 16.79
CA GLY A 77 13.30 13.20 16.12
C GLY A 77 13.47 12.47 14.81
N HIS A 78 12.58 11.53 14.52
CA HIS A 78 12.37 10.93 13.21
C HIS A 78 10.97 11.30 12.71
N ARG A 79 10.86 11.60 11.42
CA ARG A 79 9.58 11.79 10.73
C ARG A 79 9.65 11.00 9.44
N GLN A 80 8.84 9.94 9.35
CA GLN A 80 8.76 9.11 8.15
C GLN A 80 8.13 9.89 7.01
N GLN A 81 8.65 9.72 5.78
CA GLN A 81 8.00 10.21 4.57
C GLN A 81 6.95 9.18 4.16
N LEU A 82 5.71 9.61 4.01
CA LEU A 82 4.57 8.77 3.65
C LEU A 82 3.91 9.30 2.39
N THR A 83 3.36 8.37 1.61
CA THR A 83 2.53 8.68 0.44
C THR A 83 1.10 8.32 0.78
N ARG A 84 0.19 9.28 0.64
CA ARG A 84 -1.24 9.02 0.74
C ARG A 84 -1.79 8.70 -0.63
N LEU A 85 -2.34 7.50 -0.75
CA LEU A 85 -3.04 7.01 -1.92
C LEU A 85 -4.54 7.09 -1.70
N HIS A 86 -5.27 7.36 -2.77
CA HIS A 86 -6.72 7.15 -2.85
C HIS A 86 -6.96 5.95 -3.75
N ILE A 87 -7.72 4.97 -3.26
CA ILE A 87 -8.00 3.75 -4.01
C ILE A 87 -9.16 4.03 -4.97
N ASP A 88 -8.89 3.97 -6.26
CA ASP A 88 -9.88 4.30 -7.29
C ASP A 88 -10.68 3.06 -7.67
N ALA A 89 -10.00 1.94 -7.93
CA ALA A 89 -10.64 0.69 -8.31
C ALA A 89 -9.80 -0.54 -7.92
N ILE A 90 -10.48 -1.67 -7.77
CA ILE A 90 -9.88 -2.99 -7.67
C ILE A 90 -10.39 -3.77 -8.87
N GLU A 91 -9.49 -4.13 -9.78
CA GLU A 91 -9.83 -4.88 -10.98
C GLU A 91 -9.34 -6.33 -10.83
N LEU A 92 -10.15 -7.26 -11.33
CA LEU A 92 -9.80 -8.66 -11.48
C LEU A 92 -10.04 -9.01 -12.95
N SER A 93 -8.97 -9.18 -13.73
CA SER A 93 -9.09 -9.73 -15.07
C SER A 93 -9.15 -11.25 -14.95
N ASP A 94 -10.30 -11.81 -15.32
CA ASP A 94 -10.54 -13.25 -15.34
C ASP A 94 -9.78 -13.86 -16.54
N THR A 95 -8.47 -14.06 -16.37
CA THR A 95 -7.64 -14.74 -17.38
C THR A 95 -7.88 -16.24 -17.23
N GLY A 96 -9.03 -16.70 -17.70
CA GLY A 96 -9.46 -18.07 -17.48
C GLY A 96 -10.49 -18.63 -18.46
N GLU A 97 -10.72 -18.03 -19.64
CA GLU A 97 -11.52 -18.68 -20.68
C GLU A 97 -11.10 -18.23 -22.10
N LYS A 98 -10.53 -19.21 -22.85
CA LYS A 98 -10.33 -19.41 -24.31
C LYS A 98 -8.96 -20.09 -24.49
N GLU A 99 -8.87 -21.36 -24.90
CA GLU A 99 -9.33 -21.87 -26.18
C GLU A 99 -9.98 -23.28 -26.08
N ASN A 100 -11.16 -23.43 -26.69
CA ASN A 100 -11.71 -24.71 -27.13
C ASN A 100 -11.16 -25.04 -28.52
N GLY A 101 -10.69 -26.28 -28.71
CA GLY A 101 -10.90 -27.04 -29.95
C GLY A 101 -9.76 -27.10 -30.97
N SER A 102 -9.00 -28.19 -30.94
CA SER A 102 -8.85 -29.17 -32.04
C SER A 102 -8.32 -30.49 -31.49
#